data_AF-A0A258S3B0-F1
#
_entry.id   AF-A0A258S3B0-F1
#
_cell.length_a   1.000
_cell.length_b   1.000
_cell.length_c   1.000
_cell.angle_alpha   90.00
_cell.angle_beta   90.00
_cell.angle_gamma   90.00
#
_symmetry.space_group_name_H-M   'P 1'
#
loop_
_entity.id
_entity.type
_entity.pdbx_description
1 polymer ?
#
loop_
_entity_poly.entity_id
_entity_poly.type
_entity_poly.pdbx_seq_one_letter_code
_entity_poly.pdbx_strand_id
1 'polypeptide(L)' 'NIAFINDRVANVRFTRTVQTDTDTQSTDWIATVTFRYTNAPMAEGDRYRNPLGFQVENYRADPEVVR' A
#
# COMPACT_ATOMS: atom_id res chain seq x y z
N ASN A 1 -10.35 2.60 2.53
CA ASN A 1 -10.49 1.92 3.84
C ASN A 1 -9.24 1.10 4.10
N ILE A 2 -8.76 1.00 5.34
CA ILE A 2 -7.57 0.20 5.70
C ILE A 2 -7.97 -0.75 6.82
N ALA A 3 -7.71 -2.04 6.64
CA ALA A 3 -7.97 -3.09 7.60
C ALA A 3 -6.70 -3.90 7.84
N PHE A 4 -6.28 -4.04 9.10
CA PHE A 4 -5.14 -4.88 9.47
C PHE A 4 -5.63 -6.31 9.67
N ILE A 5 -5.13 -7.24 8.85
CA ILE A 5 -5.42 -8.67 8.99
C ILE A 5 -4.59 -9.26 10.12
N ASN A 6 -3.36 -8.79 10.29
CA ASN A 6 -2.49 -9.04 11.43
C ASN A 6 -1.39 -7.96 11.53
N ASP A 7 -0.45 -8.10 12.46
CA ASP A 7 0.64 -7.15 12.72
C ASP A 7 1.61 -6.92 11.54
N ARG A 8 1.52 -7.75 10.49
CA ARG A 8 2.39 -7.72 9.30
C ARG A 8 1.63 -7.65 7.98
N VAL A 9 0.30 -7.71 7.99
CA VAL A 9 -0.52 -7.78 6.78
C VAL A 9 -1.69 -6.81 6.91
N ALA A 10 -1.80 -5.89 5.94
CA ALA A 10 -2.91 -4.95 5.83
C ALA A 10 -3.59 -5.04 4.47
N ASN A 11 -4.91 -4.93 4.48
CA ASN A 11 -5.74 -4.74 3.31
C ASN A 11 -6.10 -3.26 3.19
N VAL A 12 -5.83 -2.69 2.01
CA VAL A 12 -6.07 -1.29 1.69
C VAL A 12 -7.02 -1.23 0.51
N ARG A 13 -8.25 -0.78 0.74
CA ARG A 13 -9.22 -0.49 -0.31
C ARG A 13 -9.07 0.96 -0.78
N PHE A 14 -8.87 1.15 -2.07
CA PHE A 14 -8.70 2.45 -2.71
C PHE A 14 -9.43 2.48 -4.05
N THR A 15 -9.90 3.66 -4.43
CA THR A 15 -10.45 3.89 -5.76
C THR A 15 -9.35 4.49 -6.62
N ARG A 16 -9.07 3.88 -7.77
CA ARG A 16 -8.14 4.37 -8.77
C ARG A 16 -8.91 5.13 -9.82
N THR A 17 -8.72 6.44 -9.86
CA THR A 17 -9.24 7.31 -10.93
C THR A 17 -8.15 7.50 -11.99
N VAL A 18 -8.41 7.03 -13.20
CA VAL A 18 -7.57 7.26 -14.37
C VAL A 18 -8.27 8.29 -15.24
N GLN A 19 -7.69 9.48 -15.31
CA GLN A 19 -8.17 10.57 -16.15
C GLN A 19 -7.34 10.63 -17.43
N THR A 20 -8.01 10.61 -18.57
CA THR A 20 -7.46 10.86 -19.90
C THR A 20 -8.06 12.16 -20.46
N ASP A 21 -7.59 12.63 -21.62
CA ASP A 21 -8.12 13.85 -22.25
C ASP A 21 -9.60 13.75 -22.62
N THR A 22 -10.13 12.53 -22.76
CA THR A 22 -11.49 12.26 -23.24
C THR A 22 -12.38 11.53 -22.25
N ASP A 23 -11.82 10.93 -21.20
CA ASP A 23 -12.60 10.10 -20.26
C ASP A 23 -12.00 10.11 -18.85
N THR A 24 -12.82 9.79 -17.86
CA THR A 24 -12.40 9.60 -16.47
C THR A 24 -12.99 8.30 -15.95
N GLN A 25 -12.14 7.31 -15.74
CA GLN A 25 -12.56 6.00 -15.24
C GLN A 25 -12.12 5.81 -13.80
N SER A 26 -13.10 5.64 -12.91
CA SER A 26 -12.86 5.25 -11.53
C SER A 26 -13.12 3.76 -11.37
N THR A 27 -12.12 3.04 -10.86
CA THR A 27 -12.21 1.61 -10.56
C THR A 27 -11.84 1.37 -9.11
N ASP A 28 -12.55 0.47 -8.44
CA ASP A 28 -12.23 0.11 -7.06
C ASP A 28 -11.20 -1.02 -7.03
N TRP A 29 -10.26 -0.92 -6.10
CA TRP A 29 -9.15 -1.85 -5.94
C TRP A 29 -8.96 -2.18 -4.47
N ILE A 30 -8.47 -3.40 -4.23
CA ILE A 30 -8.02 -3.83 -2.92
C ILE A 30 -6.55 -4.28 -3.00
N ALA A 31 -5.69 -3.63 -2.23
CA ALA A 31 -4.31 -4.01 -2.06
C ALA A 31 -4.12 -4.83 -0.78
N THR A 32 -3.48 -6.00 -0.91
CA THR A 32 -2.93 -6.76 0.22
C THR A 32 -1.44 -6.42 0.33
N VAL A 33 -1.05 -5.86 1.47
CA VAL A 33 0.32 -5.41 1.73
C VAL A 33 0.87 -6.22 2.89
N THR A 34 1.96 -6.95 2.64
CA THR A 34 2.76 -7.58 3.71
C THR A 34 3.94 -6.67 4.02
N PHE A 35 4.07 -6.27 5.27
CA PHE A 35 5.10 -5.36 5.74
C PHE A 35 5.75 -5.85 7.03
N ARG A 36 6.95 -5.34 7.29
CA ARG A 36 7.67 -5.56 8.55
C ARG A 36 8.34 -4.27 8.99
N TYR A 37 8.57 -4.15 10.30
CA TYR A 37 9.39 -3.09 10.88
C TYR A 37 10.78 -3.63 11.16
N THR A 38 11.81 -2.98 10.63
CA THR A 38 13.20 -3.37 10.84
C THR A 38 13.93 -2.29 11.62
N ASN A 39 14.43 -2.64 12.80
CA ASN A 39 15.42 -1.81 13.52
C ASN A 39 16.84 -2.03 12.96
N ALA A 40 16.98 -2.19 11.64
CA ALA A 40 18.30 -2.29 11.03
C ALA A 40 19.04 -0.95 11.21
N PRO A 41 20.37 -0.96 11.41
CA PRO A 41 21.17 0.26 11.46
C PRO A 41 21.09 0.96 10.09
N MET A 42 20.17 1.91 9.96
CA MET A 42 20.05 2.77 8.79
C MET A 42 21.00 3.96 8.93
N ALA A 43 21.61 4.38 7.82
CA ALA A 43 22.37 5.63 7.77
C ALA A 43 21.46 6.81 8.18
N GLU A 44 22.02 7.83 8.85
CA GLU A 44 21.21 8.92 9.42
C GLU A 44 20.31 9.63 8.39
N GLY A 45 20.77 9.74 7.14
CA GLY A 45 19.98 10.31 6.04
C GLY A 45 18.72 9.50 5.68
N ASP A 46 18.77 8.17 5.79
CA ASP A 46 17.63 7.30 5.50
C ASP A 46 16.65 7.22 6.67
N ARG A 47 17.14 7.36 7.92
CA ARG A 47 16.28 7.49 9.11
C ARG A 47 15.36 8.70 9.04
N TYR A 48 15.78 9.79 8.38
CA TYR A 48 14.94 10.97 8.25
C TYR A 48 13.67 10.70 7.44
N ARG A 49 13.70 9.78 6.47
CA ARG A 49 12.52 9.37 5.68
C ARG A 49 11.77 8.19 6.29
N ASN A 50 12.46 7.28 6.99
CA ASN A 50 11.85 6.08 7.56
C ASN A 50 12.38 5.80 8.98
N PRO A 51 11.89 6.54 9.99
CA PRO A 51 12.40 6.45 11.36
C PRO A 51 12.11 5.10 12.03
N LEU A 52 11.11 4.36 11.54
CA LEU A 52 10.68 3.06 12.08
C LEU A 52 11.16 1.87 11.24
N GLY A 53 11.84 2.11 10.11
CA GLY A 53 12.27 1.07 9.19
C GLY A 53 11.11 0.22 8.64
N PHE A 54 9.97 0.86 8.31
CA PHE A 54 8.86 0.18 7.65
C PHE A 54 9.30 -0.31 6.27
N GLN A 55 9.19 -1.62 6.03
CA GLN A 55 9.53 -2.25 4.76
C GLN A 55 8.34 -3.07 4.26
N VAL A 56 7.95 -2.84 3.01
CA VAL A 56 6.97 -3.68 2.32
C VAL A 56 7.69 -4.88 1.72
N GLU A 57 7.33 -6.08 2.16
CA GLU A 57 7.87 -7.33 1.62
C GLU A 57 7.09 -7.79 0.39
N ASN A 58 5.77 -7.64 0.43
CA ASN A 58 4.90 -8.06 -0.66
C ASN A 58 3.77 -7.05 -0.86
N TYR A 59 3.44 -6.80 -2.12
CA TYR A 59 2.37 -5.92 -2.52
C TYR A 59 1.60 -6.57 -3.68
N ARG A 60 0.31 -6.78 -3.46
CA ARG A 60 -0.60 -7.25 -4.50
C ARG A 60 -1.83 -6.37 -4.49
N ALA A 61 -2.19 -5.81 -5.64
CA ALA A 61 -3.44 -5.08 -5.82
C ALA A 61 -4.31 -5.80 -6.83
N ASP A 62 -5.53 -6.13 -6.41
CA ASP A 62 -6.53 -6.80 -7.25
C ASP A 62 -7.71 -5.83 -7.46
N PRO A 63 -8.28 -5.77 -8.68
CA PRO A 63 -9.47 -4.98 -8.94
C PRO A 63 -10.67 -5.58 -8.20
N GLU A 64 -11.47 -4.74 -7.56
CA GLU A 64 -12.73 -5.14 -6.98
C GLU A 64 -13.77 -5.27 -8.09
N VAL A 65 -14.00 -6.51 -8.54
CA VAL A 65 -15.05 -6.80 -9.53
C VAL A 65 -16.40 -6.71 -8.82
N VAL A 66 -17.02 -5.54 -8.90
CA VAL A 66 -18.43 -5.38 -8.55
C VAL A 66 -19.23 -6.12 -9.64
N ARG A 67 -19.72 -7.31 -9.34
CA ARG A 67 -20.62 -8.08 -10.21
C ARG A 67 -22.07 -7.70 -9.96
#